data_AF-A0A846M3R4-F1
#
_entry.id   AF-A0A846M3R4-F1
#
_cell.length_a   1.000
_cell.length_b   1.000
_cell.length_c   1.000
_cell.angle_alpha   90.00
_cell.angle_beta   90.00
_cell.angle_gamma   90.00
#
_symmetry.space_group_name_H-M   'P 1'
#
loop_
_entity.id
_entity.type
_entity.pdbx_description
1 polymer ?
#
loop_
_entity_poly.entity_id
_entity_poly.type
_entity_poly.pdbx_seq_one_letter_code
_entity_poly.pdbx_strand_id
1 'polypeptide(L)'
;MTLEYDDVRNLPLPDLSLQLLRSLDDEPNFNTIVQSFKQRGGYGDPRPRDLDMMLARLSDAWAWLEAQALIGPSVKTTSGGWYRLTAAGAEVASDDNALAKVWAADRLAGDLDPTLSSARSNFALGDYETASFAAMKAVEVEVRKVAGLPNDLLGTKLMRKAFSPTDGVLRDPEAEGGEQQATADLFAGAIGAYKNPASHRAVQFDDPMEAAEVIQLADLLMRIVKRAAARQHPEPAVFTSRPPTPAQSS
;
A
#
# COMPACT_ATOMS: atom_id res chain seq x y z
N MET A 1 21.54 3.37 -21.80
CA MET A 1 20.58 3.45 -22.93
C MET A 1 20.18 4.92 -23.09
N THR A 2 20.13 5.46 -24.31
CA THR A 2 19.80 6.89 -24.52
C THR A 2 18.29 7.08 -24.64
N LEU A 3 17.72 8.12 -24.03
CA LEU A 3 16.28 8.43 -24.12
C LEU A 3 15.91 8.95 -25.51
N GLU A 4 15.02 8.25 -26.21
CA GLU A 4 14.57 8.65 -27.54
C GLU A 4 13.56 9.81 -27.51
N TYR A 5 13.61 10.70 -28.52
CA TYR A 5 12.65 11.81 -28.58
C TYR A 5 11.21 11.31 -28.61
N ASP A 6 10.95 10.21 -29.32
CA ASP A 6 9.62 9.62 -29.40
C ASP A 6 9.17 8.98 -28.08
N ASP A 7 10.10 8.42 -27.31
CA ASP A 7 9.80 7.89 -25.98
C ASP A 7 9.43 9.03 -25.02
N VAL A 8 10.21 10.11 -25.00
CA VAL A 8 9.91 11.31 -24.20
C VAL A 8 8.57 11.92 -24.59
N ARG A 9 8.16 11.84 -25.86
CA ARG A 9 6.86 12.34 -26.33
C ARG A 9 5.67 11.47 -25.95
N ASN A 10 5.83 10.15 -26.00
CA ASN A 10 4.67 9.26 -26.11
C ASN A 10 4.52 8.30 -24.93
N LEU A 11 5.60 7.99 -24.20
CA LEU A 11 5.50 7.08 -23.06
C LEU A 11 4.64 7.68 -21.94
N PRO A 12 3.80 6.90 -21.25
CA PRO A 12 3.23 7.30 -19.98
C PRO A 12 4.33 7.77 -19.01
N LEU A 13 3.99 8.69 -18.09
CA LEU A 13 4.97 9.25 -17.15
C LEU A 13 5.75 8.18 -16.37
N PRO A 14 5.13 7.13 -15.81
CA PRO A 14 5.88 6.06 -15.12
C PRO A 14 6.87 5.35 -16.04
N ASP A 15 6.47 5.00 -17.26
CA ASP A 15 7.33 4.29 -18.21
C ASP A 15 8.52 5.15 -18.63
N LEU A 16 8.28 6.45 -18.86
CA LEU A 16 9.32 7.43 -19.13
C LEU A 16 10.29 7.56 -17.94
N SER A 17 9.77 7.63 -16.72
CA SER A 17 10.58 7.69 -15.49
C SER A 17 11.46 6.46 -15.32
N LEU A 18 10.94 5.26 -15.56
CA LEU A 18 11.71 4.01 -15.46
C LEU A 18 12.79 3.94 -16.54
N GLN A 19 12.47 4.37 -17.76
CA GLN A 19 13.46 4.45 -18.83
C GLN A 19 14.56 5.48 -18.49
N LEU A 20 14.17 6.62 -17.90
CA LEU A 20 15.11 7.62 -17.39
C LEU A 20 15.99 7.00 -16.29
N LEU A 21 15.41 6.32 -15.30
CA LEU A 21 16.12 5.64 -14.21
C LEU A 21 17.19 4.66 -14.73
N ARG A 22 16.83 3.82 -15.71
CA ARG A 22 17.75 2.85 -16.35
C ARG A 22 18.85 3.53 -17.20
N SER A 23 18.69 4.81 -17.53
CA SER A 23 19.68 5.59 -18.26
C SER A 23 20.66 6.35 -17.37
N LEU A 24 20.37 6.46 -16.06
CA LEU A 24 21.20 7.21 -15.12
C LEU A 24 22.53 6.50 -14.84
N ASP A 25 23.55 7.28 -14.54
CA ASP A 25 24.86 6.83 -14.05
C ASP A 25 24.90 6.80 -12.51
N ASP A 26 26.10 6.65 -11.92
CA ASP A 26 26.27 6.52 -10.45
C ASP A 26 25.99 7.84 -9.70
N GLU A 27 26.29 8.98 -10.33
CA GLU A 27 26.02 10.32 -9.78
C GLU A 27 25.25 11.18 -10.79
N PRO A 28 23.94 10.93 -10.99
CA PRO A 28 23.17 11.67 -11.98
C PRO A 28 22.92 13.11 -11.51
N ASN A 29 22.95 14.03 -12.49
CA ASN A 29 22.62 15.42 -12.29
C ASN A 29 21.59 15.86 -13.34
N PHE A 30 20.43 16.35 -12.89
CA PHE A 30 19.33 16.70 -13.79
C PHE A 30 19.72 17.79 -14.81
N ASN A 31 20.54 18.77 -14.41
CA ASN A 31 21.00 19.80 -15.35
C ASN A 31 21.89 19.19 -16.44
N THR A 32 22.78 18.27 -16.09
CA THR A 32 23.61 17.55 -17.07
C THR A 32 22.73 16.80 -18.07
N ILE A 33 21.73 16.07 -17.59
CA ILE A 33 20.78 15.32 -18.44
C ILE A 33 20.05 16.27 -19.41
N VAL A 34 19.54 17.40 -18.90
CA VAL A 34 18.87 18.42 -19.72
C VAL A 34 19.81 18.99 -20.78
N GLN A 35 21.06 19.30 -20.44
CA GLN A 35 22.03 19.82 -21.40
C GLN A 35 22.39 18.78 -22.47
N SER A 36 22.63 17.53 -22.07
CA SER A 36 22.88 16.43 -23.00
C SER A 36 21.69 16.20 -23.95
N PHE A 37 20.46 16.27 -23.45
CA PHE A 37 19.25 16.11 -24.27
C PHE A 37 19.07 17.25 -25.28
N LYS A 38 19.40 18.49 -24.89
CA LYS A 38 19.42 19.66 -25.79
C LYS A 38 20.46 19.54 -26.91
N GLN A 39 21.60 18.93 -26.61
CA GLN A 39 22.76 18.81 -27.52
C GLN A 39 22.77 17.52 -28.33
N ARG A 40 21.70 16.72 -28.26
CA ARG A 40 21.65 15.39 -28.89
C ARG A 40 21.66 15.40 -30.42
N GLY A 41 21.26 16.50 -31.05
CA GLY A 41 21.36 16.67 -32.50
C GLY A 41 22.81 16.87 -32.97
N GLY A 42 23.11 16.51 -34.22
CA GLY A 42 24.38 16.83 -34.85
C GLY A 42 24.57 18.35 -34.94
N TYR A 43 25.82 18.80 -35.08
CA TYR A 43 26.11 20.21 -35.27
C TYR A 43 25.37 20.73 -36.52
N GLY A 44 24.38 21.61 -36.31
CA GLY A 44 23.54 22.17 -37.38
C GLY A 44 22.17 21.50 -37.55
N ASP A 45 21.87 20.43 -36.80
CA ASP A 45 20.54 19.84 -36.84
C ASP A 45 19.50 20.80 -36.22
N PRO A 46 18.36 21.00 -36.89
CA PRO A 46 17.29 21.82 -36.33
C PRO A 46 16.76 21.14 -35.06
N ARG A 47 16.79 21.88 -33.95
CA ARG A 47 16.18 21.43 -32.70
C ARG A 47 14.69 21.13 -32.93
N PRO A 48 14.14 20.08 -32.32
CA PRO A 48 12.72 19.81 -32.35
C PRO A 48 11.92 21.04 -31.90
N ARG A 49 10.84 21.37 -32.60
CA ARG A 49 9.99 22.53 -32.27
C ARG A 49 9.34 22.43 -30.89
N ASP A 50 9.18 21.20 -30.41
CA ASP A 50 8.55 20.82 -29.15
C ASP A 50 9.59 20.50 -28.05
N LEU A 51 10.84 20.97 -28.20
CA LEU A 51 11.90 20.70 -27.23
C LEU A 51 11.53 21.12 -25.80
N ASP A 52 10.93 22.29 -25.61
CA ASP A 52 10.57 22.77 -24.27
C ASP A 52 9.52 21.87 -23.60
N MET A 53 8.58 21.32 -24.36
CA MET A 53 7.62 20.32 -23.87
C MET A 53 8.34 19.03 -23.45
N MET A 54 9.28 18.53 -24.26
CA MET A 54 10.06 17.33 -23.90
C MET A 54 10.92 17.56 -22.64
N LEU A 55 11.50 18.74 -22.48
CA LEU A 55 12.26 19.10 -21.28
C LEU A 55 11.38 19.16 -20.02
N ALA A 56 10.16 19.69 -20.15
CA ALA A 56 9.18 19.66 -19.06
C ALA A 56 8.82 18.21 -18.66
N ARG A 57 8.62 17.34 -19.65
CA ARG A 57 8.34 15.91 -19.39
C ARG A 57 9.51 15.17 -18.73
N LEU A 58 10.75 15.50 -19.08
CA LEU A 58 11.92 14.98 -18.36
C LEU A 58 11.98 15.48 -16.91
N SER A 59 11.56 16.73 -16.68
CA SER A 59 11.44 17.28 -15.32
C SER A 59 10.37 16.54 -14.51
N ASP A 60 9.20 16.28 -15.10
CA ASP A 60 8.15 15.50 -14.45
C ASP A 60 8.62 14.08 -14.16
N ALA A 61 9.34 13.46 -15.10
CA ALA A 61 9.87 12.12 -14.95
C ALA A 61 10.89 12.04 -13.80
N TRP A 62 11.75 13.04 -13.67
CA TRP A 62 12.70 13.16 -12.57
C TRP A 62 11.99 13.36 -11.22
N ALA A 63 11.03 14.28 -11.15
CA ALA A 63 10.24 14.53 -9.94
C ALA A 63 9.49 13.27 -9.47
N TRP A 64 9.00 12.46 -10.41
CA TRP A 64 8.37 11.17 -10.10
C TRP A 64 9.37 10.18 -9.47
N LEU A 65 10.60 10.10 -9.97
CA LEU A 65 11.64 9.23 -9.39
C LEU A 65 12.01 9.64 -7.95
N GLU A 66 12.06 10.95 -7.67
CA GLU A 66 12.26 11.47 -6.32
C GLU A 66 11.07 11.13 -5.40
N ALA A 67 9.85 11.35 -5.87
CA ALA A 67 8.63 11.08 -5.10
C ALA A 67 8.48 9.61 -4.71
N GLN A 68 8.98 8.70 -5.55
CA GLN A 68 9.00 7.25 -5.31
C GLN A 68 10.28 6.78 -4.59
N ALA A 69 11.13 7.71 -4.14
CA ALA A 69 12.40 7.43 -3.47
C ALA A 69 13.32 6.46 -4.24
N LEU A 70 13.27 6.46 -5.58
CA LEU A 70 14.16 5.66 -6.44
C LEU A 70 15.51 6.35 -6.65
N ILE A 71 15.53 7.68 -6.55
CA ILE A 71 16.75 8.48 -6.50
C ILE A 71 16.76 9.34 -5.22
N GLY A 72 17.95 9.72 -4.79
CA GLY A 72 18.13 10.62 -3.65
C GLY A 72 19.45 11.38 -3.73
N PRO A 73 19.70 12.34 -2.82
CA PRO A 73 20.90 13.17 -2.87
C PRO A 73 22.18 12.32 -2.79
N SER A 74 23.19 12.71 -3.57
CA SER A 74 24.53 12.11 -3.48
C SER A 74 25.15 12.41 -2.12
N VAL A 75 25.86 11.42 -1.57
CA VAL A 75 26.72 11.59 -0.39
C VAL A 75 28.18 11.82 -0.76
N LYS A 76 28.56 11.58 -2.02
CA LYS A 76 29.92 11.73 -2.52
C LYS A 76 30.17 13.17 -2.98
N THR A 77 29.21 13.74 -3.70
CA THR A 77 29.26 15.10 -4.21
C THR A 77 28.37 16.01 -3.39
N THR A 78 28.98 16.90 -2.62
CA THR A 78 28.29 17.80 -1.69
C THR A 78 27.82 19.11 -2.34
N SER A 79 28.21 19.37 -3.59
CA SER A 79 27.60 20.45 -4.38
C SER A 79 26.16 20.08 -4.70
N GLY A 80 25.23 21.02 -4.55
CA GLY A 80 23.80 20.75 -4.75
C GLY A 80 23.48 20.24 -6.15
N GLY A 81 22.43 19.41 -6.27
CA GLY A 81 21.89 18.94 -7.54
C GLY A 81 22.45 17.61 -8.06
N TRP A 82 23.36 16.98 -7.33
CA TRP A 82 23.85 15.62 -7.62
C TRP A 82 23.07 14.58 -6.81
N TYR A 83 22.70 13.50 -7.47
CA TYR A 83 21.89 12.43 -6.91
C TYR A 83 22.65 11.10 -6.98
N ARG A 84 22.03 10.05 -6.46
CA ARG A 84 22.41 8.64 -6.60
C ARG A 84 21.14 7.82 -6.75
N LEU A 85 21.27 6.60 -7.25
CA LEU A 85 20.21 5.62 -7.10
C LEU A 85 20.08 5.20 -5.63
N THR A 86 18.85 5.01 -5.17
CA THR A 86 18.60 4.34 -3.90
C THR A 86 18.74 2.83 -4.05
N ALA A 87 18.71 2.08 -2.94
CA ALA A 87 18.69 0.62 -3.02
C ALA A 87 17.47 0.14 -3.84
N ALA A 88 16.30 0.74 -3.61
CA ALA A 88 15.08 0.47 -4.39
C ALA A 88 15.23 0.89 -5.85
N GLY A 89 15.79 2.07 -6.13
CA GLY A 89 16.05 2.51 -7.50
C GLY A 89 17.01 1.62 -8.26
N ALA A 90 18.07 1.13 -7.60
CA ALA A 90 19.00 0.17 -8.20
C ALA A 90 18.33 -1.18 -8.49
N GLU A 91 17.48 -1.67 -7.58
CA GLU A 91 16.71 -2.90 -7.81
C GLU A 91 15.77 -2.74 -9.01
N VAL A 92 14.96 -1.68 -9.05
CA VAL A 92 14.03 -1.35 -10.16
C VAL A 92 14.75 -1.12 -11.48
N ALA A 93 15.94 -0.53 -11.47
CA ALA A 93 16.74 -0.36 -12.68
C ALA A 93 17.24 -1.71 -13.24
N SER A 94 17.40 -2.72 -12.39
CA SER A 94 17.96 -4.04 -12.74
C SER A 94 16.91 -5.13 -13.00
N ASP A 95 15.72 -5.00 -12.42
CA ASP A 95 14.62 -5.97 -12.50
C ASP A 95 13.30 -5.24 -12.77
N ASP A 96 12.72 -5.50 -13.94
CA ASP A 96 11.45 -4.92 -14.34
C ASP A 96 10.30 -5.33 -13.40
N ASN A 97 10.42 -6.44 -12.68
CA ASN A 97 9.43 -6.89 -11.70
C ASN A 97 9.55 -6.17 -10.35
N ALA A 98 10.67 -5.53 -10.05
CA ALA A 98 10.88 -4.87 -8.76
C ALA A 98 9.99 -3.64 -8.57
N LEU A 99 9.47 -3.05 -9.66
CA LEU A 99 8.50 -1.96 -9.57
C LEU A 99 7.20 -2.38 -8.89
N ALA A 100 6.76 -3.62 -9.09
CA ALA A 100 5.58 -4.15 -8.41
C ALA A 100 5.75 -4.13 -6.88
N LYS A 101 6.98 -4.34 -6.38
CA LYS A 101 7.28 -4.26 -4.94
C LYS A 101 7.14 -2.83 -4.41
N VAL A 102 7.60 -1.83 -5.17
CA VAL A 102 7.46 -0.41 -4.81
C VAL A 102 5.98 -0.04 -4.70
N TRP A 103 5.19 -0.37 -5.73
CA TRP A 103 3.75 -0.07 -5.72
C TRP A 103 2.96 -0.85 -4.67
N ALA A 104 3.39 -2.06 -4.37
CA ALA A 104 2.76 -2.85 -3.31
C ALA A 104 3.11 -2.31 -1.91
N ALA A 105 4.32 -1.79 -1.71
CA ALA A 105 4.67 -1.06 -0.50
C ALA A 105 3.87 0.25 -0.36
N ASP A 106 3.69 1.00 -1.46
CA ASP A 106 2.89 2.22 -1.48
C ASP A 106 1.42 1.97 -1.09
N ARG A 107 0.84 0.83 -1.52
CA ARG A 107 -0.50 0.39 -1.06
C ARG A 107 -0.60 0.27 0.46
N LEU A 108 0.52 0.03 1.15
CA LEU A 108 0.59 -0.13 2.60
C LEU A 108 1.19 1.10 3.31
N ALA A 109 1.40 2.22 2.60
CA ALA A 109 2.05 3.42 3.16
C ALA A 109 1.20 4.17 4.22
N GLY A 110 -0.10 3.88 4.32
CA GLY A 110 -0.99 4.45 5.34
C GLY A 110 -0.97 3.71 6.69
N ASP A 111 -1.77 4.17 7.64
CA ASP A 111 -1.96 3.46 8.90
C ASP A 111 -2.76 2.17 8.69
N LEU A 112 -2.20 1.05 9.15
CA LEU A 112 -2.90 -0.23 9.30
C LEU A 112 -3.25 -0.44 10.76
N ASP A 113 -4.23 -1.31 11.02
CA ASP A 113 -4.52 -1.81 12.34
C ASP A 113 -3.23 -2.28 13.06
N PRO A 114 -2.95 -1.85 14.30
CA PRO A 114 -1.73 -2.25 15.03
C PRO A 114 -1.53 -3.76 15.14
N THR A 115 -2.61 -4.54 15.12
CA THR A 115 -2.56 -6.01 15.12
C THR A 115 -1.95 -6.60 13.85
N LEU A 116 -1.87 -5.84 12.76
CA LEU A 116 -1.25 -6.22 11.49
C LEU A 116 0.25 -5.88 11.40
N SER A 117 0.86 -5.39 12.49
CA SER A 117 2.29 -5.06 12.54
C SER A 117 3.21 -6.20 12.09
N SER A 118 2.92 -7.44 12.49
CA SER A 118 3.68 -8.62 12.04
C SER A 118 3.56 -8.84 10.53
N ALA A 119 2.38 -8.63 9.94
CA ALA A 119 2.18 -8.77 8.50
C ALA A 119 2.97 -7.71 7.73
N ARG A 120 2.93 -6.45 8.21
CA ARG A 120 3.73 -5.35 7.64
C ARG A 120 5.22 -5.65 7.67
N SER A 121 5.74 -6.17 8.77
CA SER A 121 7.17 -6.51 8.88
C SER A 121 7.59 -7.60 7.89
N ASN A 122 6.83 -8.68 7.79
CA ASN A 122 7.14 -9.76 6.84
C ASN A 122 7.04 -9.28 5.38
N PHE A 123 6.05 -8.44 5.08
CA PHE A 123 5.89 -7.83 3.77
C PHE A 123 7.11 -6.99 3.38
N ALA A 124 7.60 -6.16 4.30
CA ALA A 124 8.78 -5.32 4.08
C ALA A 124 10.08 -6.15 3.89
N LEU A 125 10.12 -7.38 4.41
CA LEU A 125 11.21 -8.33 4.21
C LEU A 125 11.08 -9.13 2.90
N GLY A 126 10.00 -8.95 2.14
CA GLY A 126 9.72 -9.72 0.93
C GLY A 126 9.14 -11.12 1.19
N ASP A 127 8.79 -11.45 2.44
CA ASP A 127 8.13 -12.70 2.80
C ASP A 127 6.60 -12.52 2.72
N TYR A 128 6.11 -12.50 1.48
CA TYR A 128 4.71 -12.21 1.14
C TYR A 128 3.73 -13.30 1.58
N GLU A 129 4.17 -14.57 1.58
CA GLU A 129 3.38 -15.68 2.10
C GLU A 129 3.14 -15.54 3.60
N THR A 130 4.22 -15.35 4.38
CA THR A 130 4.11 -15.17 5.83
C THR A 130 3.38 -13.89 6.17
N ALA A 131 3.53 -12.82 5.38
CA ALA A 131 2.79 -11.58 5.56
C ALA A 131 1.27 -11.78 5.42
N SER A 132 0.83 -12.46 4.36
CA SER A 132 -0.58 -12.77 4.07
C SER A 132 -1.18 -13.66 5.16
N PHE A 133 -0.45 -14.72 5.54
CA PHE A 133 -0.84 -15.61 6.63
C PHE A 133 -0.99 -14.86 7.96
N ALA A 134 0.00 -14.03 8.31
CA ALA A 134 0.00 -13.26 9.55
C ALA A 134 -1.19 -12.29 9.62
N ALA A 135 -1.53 -11.64 8.49
CA ALA A 135 -2.66 -10.73 8.40
C ALA A 135 -3.99 -11.45 8.69
N MET A 136 -4.25 -12.58 8.03
CA MET A 136 -5.50 -13.33 8.19
C MET A 136 -5.59 -14.03 9.56
N LYS A 137 -4.44 -14.46 10.10
CA LYS A 137 -4.37 -14.96 11.48
C LYS A 137 -4.73 -13.86 12.49
N ALA A 138 -4.29 -12.63 12.28
CA ALA A 138 -4.67 -11.52 13.16
C ALA A 138 -6.19 -11.32 13.16
N VAL A 139 -6.83 -11.34 11.99
CA VAL A 139 -8.31 -11.22 11.87
C VAL A 139 -9.00 -12.32 12.65
N GLU A 140 -8.53 -13.56 12.51
CA GLU A 140 -9.09 -14.69 13.26
C GLU A 140 -8.99 -14.51 14.77
N VAL A 141 -7.82 -14.09 15.25
CA VAL A 141 -7.57 -13.87 16.68
C VAL A 141 -8.48 -12.76 17.22
N GLU A 142 -8.61 -11.64 16.50
CA GLU A 142 -9.42 -10.51 16.96
C GLU A 142 -10.91 -10.85 16.93
N VAL A 143 -11.42 -11.49 15.88
CA VAL A 143 -12.81 -11.97 15.81
C VAL A 143 -13.14 -12.87 17.00
N ARG A 144 -12.28 -13.85 17.30
CA ARG A 144 -12.49 -14.77 18.43
C ARG A 144 -12.51 -14.03 19.77
N LYS A 145 -11.54 -13.13 19.96
CA LYS A 145 -11.40 -12.33 21.18
C LYS A 145 -12.65 -11.47 21.41
N VAL A 146 -13.09 -10.72 20.41
CA VAL A 146 -14.26 -9.82 20.53
C VAL A 146 -15.56 -10.62 20.68
N ALA A 147 -15.69 -11.74 19.96
CA ALA A 147 -16.88 -12.58 20.07
C ALA A 147 -16.93 -13.43 21.37
N GLY A 148 -15.86 -13.45 22.17
CA GLY A 148 -15.78 -14.28 23.38
C GLY A 148 -15.88 -15.78 23.11
N LEU A 149 -15.42 -16.24 21.94
CA LEU A 149 -15.56 -17.62 21.49
C LEU A 149 -14.36 -18.49 21.93
N PRO A 150 -14.56 -19.81 22.14
CA PRO A 150 -13.53 -20.69 22.66
C PRO A 150 -12.38 -20.93 21.66
N ASN A 151 -11.21 -21.32 22.18
CA ASN A 151 -9.98 -21.45 21.39
C ASN A 151 -9.99 -22.58 20.36
N ASP A 152 -10.85 -23.58 20.53
CA ASP A 152 -11.05 -24.71 19.63
C ASP A 152 -11.84 -24.34 18.37
N LEU A 153 -12.57 -23.21 18.40
CA LEU A 153 -13.29 -22.70 17.25
C LEU A 153 -12.35 -21.89 16.35
N LEU A 154 -12.08 -22.41 15.17
CA LEU A 154 -11.10 -21.86 14.22
C LEU A 154 -11.68 -21.77 12.80
N GLY A 155 -11.02 -20.95 11.98
CA GLY A 155 -11.25 -20.82 10.55
C GLY A 155 -12.68 -20.38 10.22
N THR A 156 -13.24 -20.98 9.18
CA THR A 156 -14.59 -20.68 8.69
C THR A 156 -15.67 -20.94 9.74
N LYS A 157 -15.49 -21.95 10.62
CA LYS A 157 -16.43 -22.25 11.70
C LYS A 157 -16.52 -21.11 12.71
N LEU A 158 -15.38 -20.51 13.06
CA LEU A 158 -15.32 -19.35 13.93
C LEU A 158 -16.06 -18.16 13.31
N MET A 159 -15.76 -17.85 12.04
CA MET A 159 -16.39 -16.71 11.35
C MET A 159 -17.91 -16.85 11.27
N ARG A 160 -18.40 -18.03 10.87
CA ARG A 160 -19.84 -18.31 10.77
C ARG A 160 -20.54 -18.26 12.12
N LYS A 161 -19.88 -18.69 13.20
CA LYS A 161 -20.47 -18.59 14.54
C LYS A 161 -20.49 -17.15 15.04
N ALA A 162 -19.40 -16.40 14.85
CA ALA A 162 -19.27 -15.03 15.33
C ALA A 162 -20.26 -14.08 14.64
N PHE A 163 -20.49 -14.26 13.33
CA PHE A 163 -21.35 -13.42 12.50
C PHE A 163 -22.69 -14.09 12.11
N SER A 164 -23.08 -15.19 12.78
CA SER A 164 -24.36 -15.86 12.53
C SER A 164 -25.53 -14.87 12.51
N PRO A 165 -26.39 -14.87 11.47
CA PRO A 165 -27.57 -13.98 11.43
C PRO A 165 -28.56 -14.22 12.57
N THR A 166 -28.58 -15.44 13.12
CA THR A 166 -29.51 -15.83 14.18
C THR A 166 -29.01 -15.38 15.55
N ASP A 167 -27.77 -15.72 15.89
CA ASP A 167 -27.22 -15.64 17.25
C ASP A 167 -25.76 -15.18 17.31
N GLY A 168 -25.23 -14.64 16.20
CA GLY A 168 -23.86 -14.16 16.10
C GLY A 168 -23.63 -12.94 16.97
N VAL A 169 -22.62 -13.01 17.83
CA VAL A 169 -22.25 -11.91 18.72
C VAL A 169 -21.89 -10.66 17.91
N LEU A 170 -21.11 -10.81 16.83
CA LEU A 170 -20.66 -9.71 15.97
C LEU A 170 -21.65 -9.29 14.87
N ARG A 171 -22.86 -9.88 14.84
CA ARG A 171 -23.87 -9.51 13.83
C ARG A 171 -24.34 -8.06 14.02
N ASP A 172 -24.82 -7.45 12.95
CA ASP A 172 -25.53 -6.18 13.03
C ASP A 172 -27.04 -6.46 13.13
N PRO A 173 -27.68 -6.26 14.29
CA PRO A 173 -29.08 -6.61 14.47
C PRO A 173 -30.04 -5.69 13.69
N GLU A 174 -29.58 -4.51 13.30
CA GLU A 174 -30.37 -3.52 12.53
C GLU A 174 -30.28 -3.75 11.01
N ALA A 175 -29.33 -4.56 10.56
CA ALA A 175 -29.15 -4.88 9.15
C ALA A 175 -30.20 -5.90 8.67
N GLU A 176 -30.52 -5.87 7.36
CA GLU A 176 -31.44 -6.83 6.76
C GLU A 176 -30.87 -8.27 6.82
N GLY A 177 -31.73 -9.29 6.80
CA GLY A 177 -31.31 -10.68 6.94
C GLY A 177 -30.28 -11.09 5.89
N GLY A 178 -30.45 -10.63 4.63
CA GLY A 178 -29.48 -10.83 3.57
C GLY A 178 -28.11 -10.21 3.85
N GLU A 179 -28.06 -9.02 4.44
CA GLU A 179 -26.81 -8.31 4.76
C GLU A 179 -26.05 -8.97 5.92
N GLN A 180 -26.78 -9.47 6.93
CA GLN A 180 -26.20 -10.24 8.02
C GLN A 180 -25.52 -11.51 7.49
N GLN A 181 -26.21 -12.24 6.60
CA GLN A 181 -25.67 -13.45 5.97
C GLN A 181 -24.46 -13.12 5.08
N ALA A 182 -24.54 -12.07 4.27
CA ALA A 182 -23.43 -11.63 3.41
C ALA A 182 -22.18 -11.27 4.21
N THR A 183 -22.34 -10.64 5.38
CA THR A 183 -21.21 -10.34 6.27
C THR A 183 -20.56 -11.62 6.80
N ALA A 184 -21.37 -12.60 7.24
CA ALA A 184 -20.85 -13.89 7.68
C ALA A 184 -20.09 -14.62 6.56
N ASP A 185 -20.63 -14.58 5.34
CA ASP A 185 -20.02 -15.21 4.17
C ASP A 185 -18.74 -14.50 3.72
N LEU A 186 -18.67 -13.17 3.83
CA LEU A 186 -17.46 -12.40 3.57
C LEU A 186 -16.31 -12.84 4.49
N PHE A 187 -16.54 -12.88 5.80
CA PHE A 187 -15.51 -13.27 6.77
C PHE A 187 -15.10 -14.74 6.60
N ALA A 188 -16.08 -15.64 6.42
CA ALA A 188 -15.81 -17.05 6.21
C ALA A 188 -15.05 -17.30 4.89
N GLY A 189 -15.44 -16.60 3.82
CA GLY A 189 -14.79 -16.66 2.52
C GLY A 189 -13.36 -16.15 2.57
N ALA A 190 -13.13 -14.97 3.17
CA ALA A 190 -11.80 -14.39 3.29
C ALA A 190 -10.84 -15.31 4.08
N ILE A 191 -11.26 -15.79 5.26
CA ILE A 191 -10.45 -16.71 6.07
C ILE A 191 -10.23 -18.04 5.36
N GLY A 192 -11.25 -18.58 4.70
CA GLY A 192 -11.15 -19.82 3.94
C GLY A 192 -10.21 -19.73 2.74
N ALA A 193 -10.17 -18.58 2.07
CA ALA A 193 -9.34 -18.35 0.89
C ALA A 193 -7.88 -18.05 1.24
N TYR A 194 -7.63 -17.15 2.18
CA TYR A 194 -6.31 -16.53 2.34
C TYR A 194 -5.55 -16.93 3.61
N LYS A 195 -6.21 -17.54 4.62
CA LYS A 195 -5.51 -17.90 5.86
C LYS A 195 -4.59 -19.10 5.70
N ASN A 196 -4.83 -20.01 4.75
CA ASN A 196 -4.03 -21.24 4.64
C ASN A 196 -3.69 -21.60 3.18
N PRO A 197 -3.00 -20.70 2.45
CA PRO A 197 -2.85 -20.84 1.01
C PRO A 197 -2.08 -22.10 0.58
N ALA A 198 -1.09 -22.50 1.38
CA ALA A 198 -0.23 -23.66 1.15
C ALA A 198 -0.96 -25.02 1.16
N SER A 199 -2.24 -25.07 1.53
CA SER A 199 -2.98 -26.34 1.68
C SER A 199 -3.46 -26.94 0.35
N HIS A 200 -3.62 -26.12 -0.71
CA HIS A 200 -4.33 -26.59 -1.92
C HIS A 200 -3.73 -26.23 -3.28
N ARG A 201 -2.58 -25.56 -3.36
CA ARG A 201 -1.73 -25.49 -4.56
C ARG A 201 -0.40 -24.89 -4.14
N ALA A 202 0.66 -25.24 -4.87
CA ALA A 202 1.87 -24.44 -4.93
C ALA A 202 1.53 -23.08 -5.58
N VAL A 203 0.78 -22.25 -4.88
CA VAL A 203 0.62 -20.84 -5.20
C VAL A 203 1.91 -20.21 -4.72
N GLN A 204 2.79 -19.90 -5.67
CA GLN A 204 3.91 -19.00 -5.41
C GLN A 204 3.29 -17.66 -5.01
N PHE A 205 3.26 -17.33 -3.71
CA PHE A 205 2.99 -15.98 -3.23
C PHE A 205 4.20 -15.08 -3.52
N ASP A 206 4.63 -15.07 -4.77
CA ASP A 206 5.74 -14.25 -5.24
C ASP A 206 5.22 -12.90 -5.75
N ASP A 207 3.89 -12.71 -5.83
CA ASP A 207 3.27 -11.45 -6.21
C ASP A 207 3.16 -10.50 -4.99
N PRO A 208 4.01 -9.46 -4.90
CA PRO A 208 3.92 -8.47 -3.83
C PRO A 208 2.57 -7.75 -3.81
N MET A 209 1.93 -7.60 -4.97
CA MET A 209 0.69 -6.84 -5.11
C MET A 209 -0.48 -7.59 -4.48
N GLU A 210 -0.62 -8.89 -4.79
CA GLU A 210 -1.63 -9.74 -4.17
C GLU A 210 -1.47 -9.78 -2.64
N ALA A 211 -0.24 -9.90 -2.14
CA ALA A 211 0.02 -9.89 -0.70
C ALA A 211 -0.36 -8.55 -0.04
N ALA A 212 -0.10 -7.41 -0.69
CA ALA A 212 -0.53 -6.11 -0.20
C ALA A 212 -2.06 -6.01 -0.16
N GLU A 213 -2.76 -6.52 -1.17
CA GLU A 213 -4.22 -6.53 -1.24
C GLU A 213 -4.86 -7.44 -0.17
N VAL A 214 -4.25 -8.60 0.13
CA VAL A 214 -4.65 -9.45 1.25
C VAL A 214 -4.51 -8.72 2.59
N ILE A 215 -3.40 -7.99 2.80
CA ILE A 215 -3.20 -7.18 4.01
C ILE A 215 -4.23 -6.06 4.11
N GLN A 216 -4.55 -5.38 3.00
CA GLN A 216 -5.59 -4.35 2.97
C GLN A 216 -6.99 -4.92 3.25
N LEU A 217 -7.30 -6.10 2.71
CA LEU A 217 -8.54 -6.82 3.03
C LEU A 217 -8.59 -7.13 4.53
N ALA A 218 -7.51 -7.62 5.12
CA ALA A 218 -7.43 -7.86 6.55
C ALA A 218 -7.67 -6.58 7.37
N ASP A 219 -7.09 -5.44 6.98
CA ASP A 219 -7.34 -4.14 7.62
C ASP A 219 -8.81 -3.74 7.55
N LEU A 220 -9.44 -3.90 6.38
CA LEU A 220 -10.86 -3.63 6.21
C LEU A 220 -11.72 -4.53 7.12
N LEU A 221 -11.40 -5.83 7.22
CA LEU A 221 -12.09 -6.76 8.12
C LEU A 221 -11.91 -6.35 9.59
N MET A 222 -10.71 -5.93 10.01
CA MET A 222 -10.47 -5.40 11.36
C MET A 222 -11.35 -4.19 11.67
N ARG A 223 -11.49 -3.26 10.71
CA ARG A 223 -12.39 -2.10 10.85
C ARG A 223 -13.84 -2.53 11.03
N ILE A 224 -14.29 -3.56 10.31
CA ILE A 224 -15.65 -4.13 10.47
C ILE A 224 -15.80 -4.75 11.88
N VAL A 225 -14.82 -5.54 12.34
CA VAL A 225 -14.83 -6.15 13.69
C VAL A 225 -14.90 -5.09 14.77
N LYS A 226 -14.10 -4.02 14.66
CA LYS A 226 -14.12 -2.89 15.62
C LYS A 226 -15.47 -2.18 15.66
N ARG A 227 -16.11 -1.97 14.49
CA ARG A 227 -17.48 -1.42 14.44
C ARG A 227 -18.49 -2.36 15.11
N ALA A 228 -18.38 -3.66 14.89
CA ALA A 228 -19.23 -4.65 15.55
C ALA A 228 -19.02 -4.66 17.08
N ALA A 229 -17.77 -4.59 17.54
CA ALA A 229 -17.42 -4.49 18.96
C ALA A 229 -18.03 -3.25 19.62
N ALA A 230 -17.91 -2.09 18.96
CA ALA A 230 -18.45 -0.82 19.47
C ALA A 230 -19.98 -0.84 19.61
N ARG A 231 -20.70 -1.62 18.77
CA ARG A 231 -22.15 -1.80 18.91
C ARG A 231 -22.54 -2.61 20.15
N GLN A 232 -21.71 -3.58 20.54
CA GLN A 232 -21.98 -4.40 21.74
C GLN A 232 -21.64 -3.65 23.03
N HIS A 233 -20.67 -2.75 22.97
CA HIS A 233 -20.22 -1.94 24.09
C HIS A 233 -20.27 -0.46 23.71
N PRO A 234 -21.46 0.13 23.55
CA PRO A 234 -21.55 1.57 23.33
C PRO A 234 -20.92 2.28 24.53
N GLU A 235 -19.95 3.17 24.29
CA GLU A 235 -19.45 4.04 25.35
C GLU A 235 -20.63 4.76 26.01
N PRO A 236 -20.66 4.90 27.35
CA PRO A 236 -21.71 5.64 28.01
C PRO A 236 -21.70 7.06 27.45
N ALA A 237 -22.85 7.50 26.92
CA ALA A 237 -23.03 8.85 26.40
C ALA A 237 -22.49 9.85 27.43
N VAL A 238 -21.44 10.59 27.05
CA VAL A 238 -20.90 11.65 27.89
C VAL A 238 -21.97 12.73 28.00
N PHE A 239 -22.79 12.64 29.06
CA PHE A 239 -23.68 13.72 29.46
C PHE A 239 -22.79 14.87 29.89
N THR A 240 -22.52 15.80 28.97
CA THR A 240 -21.87 17.06 29.31
C THR A 240 -22.87 17.85 30.16
N SER A 241 -22.81 17.69 31.47
CA SER A 241 -23.46 18.58 32.42
C SER A 241 -22.86 19.97 32.21
N ARG A 242 -23.66 20.86 31.60
CA ARG A 242 -23.33 22.28 31.43
C ARG A 242 -23.08 22.86 32.83
N PRO A 243 -21.91 23.46 33.12
CA PRO A 243 -21.68 24.05 34.43
C PRO A 243 -22.64 25.23 34.66
N PRO A 244 -23.13 25.44 35.89
CA PRO A 244 -24.03 26.54 36.21
C PRO A 244 -23.33 27.88 35.97
N THR A 245 -24.06 28.79 35.32
CA THR A 245 -23.62 30.16 35.05
C THR A 245 -23.35 30.88 36.38
N PRO A 246 -22.18 31.50 36.60
CA PRO A 246 -21.93 32.24 37.83
C PRO A 246 -22.82 33.48 37.88
N ALA A 247 -23.56 33.63 38.99
CA ALA A 247 -24.34 34.81 39.29
C ALA A 247 -23.40 36.02 39.42
N GLN A 248 -23.68 37.07 38.66
CA GLN A 248 -23.04 38.37 38.84
C GLN A 248 -23.62 39.02 40.10
N SER A 249 -22.78 39.21 41.11
CA SER A 249 -23.10 40.00 42.31
C SER A 249 -22.73 41.46 42.05
N SER A 250 -23.73 42.33 42.21
CA SER A 250 -23.61 43.80 42.32
C SER A 250 -22.88 44.24 43.57
#